data_AF-A0A3P7L2K8-F1
#
_entry.id   AF-A0A3P7L2K8-F1
#
_cell.length_a   1.000
_cell.length_b   1.000
_cell.length_c   1.000
_cell.angle_alpha   90.00
_cell.angle_beta   90.00
_cell.angle_gamma   90.00
#
_symmetry.space_group_name_H-M   'P 1'
#
loop_
_entity.id
_entity.type
_entity.pdbx_description
1 polymer ?
#
loop_
_entity_poly.entity_id
_entity_poly.type
_entity_poly.pdbx_seq_one_letter_code
_entity_poly.pdbx_strand_id
1 'polypeptide(L)'
;MKNRFDSAVPYDRNRIVLRASIGYADTTYINASSLKGYFYPYVLAQDPVSENTVFDFWRMISELNVTTLVMLSNEEDWSPSEKYWPSELHETAVYQRAPYHVTVQLNGEEHFPYFITRKLSYRMKEDNVARSVVQFAFTAWPSSCVVPTSSEPLLSLVGRVLERQSGLPDSGPIVLHCRFVKAVLLSLFTSMRVILF
;
A
#
# COMPACT_ATOMS: atom_id res chain seq x y z
N MET A 1 -19.03 0.28 1.76
CA MET A 1 -18.20 -0.16 2.91
C MET A 1 -16.79 0.36 2.71
N LYS A 2 -16.21 1.08 3.67
CA LYS A 2 -14.84 1.64 3.58
C LYS A 2 -13.83 1.00 4.55
N ASN A 3 -14.33 0.30 5.55
CA ASN A 3 -13.54 -0.42 6.55
C ASN A 3 -13.80 -1.91 6.40
N ARG A 4 -12.75 -2.72 6.52
CA ARG A 4 -12.87 -4.19 6.56
C ARG A 4 -13.44 -4.64 7.90
N PHE A 5 -13.06 -3.95 8.98
CA PHE A 5 -13.52 -4.22 10.34
C PHE A 5 -13.92 -2.91 11.03
N ASP A 6 -15.14 -2.84 11.56
CA ASP A 6 -15.65 -1.64 12.25
C ASP A 6 -14.85 -1.31 13.52
N SER A 7 -14.25 -2.32 14.15
CA SER A 7 -13.41 -2.15 15.33
C SER A 7 -11.98 -1.68 15.00
N ALA A 8 -11.58 -1.63 13.72
CA ALA A 8 -10.24 -1.28 13.28
C ALA A 8 -10.25 -0.05 12.36
N VAL A 9 -10.48 1.12 12.96
CA VAL A 9 -10.48 2.42 12.29
C VAL A 9 -9.28 3.27 12.75
N PRO A 10 -8.77 4.18 11.89
CA PRO A 10 -7.65 5.04 12.26
C PRO A 10 -8.08 6.07 13.32
N TYR A 11 -7.15 6.46 14.20
CA TYR A 11 -7.40 7.56 15.13
C TYR A 11 -7.45 8.89 14.37
N ASP A 12 -8.34 9.80 14.77
CA ASP A 12 -8.51 11.08 14.08
C ASP A 12 -7.24 11.93 14.02
N ARG A 13 -6.39 11.84 15.05
CA ARG A 13 -5.15 12.64 15.17
C ARG A 13 -4.10 12.35 14.10
N ASN A 14 -4.10 11.15 13.51
CA ASN A 14 -3.07 10.74 12.54
C ASN A 14 -3.65 10.06 11.30
N ARG A 15 -4.97 10.07 11.12
CA ARG A 15 -5.59 9.55 9.89
C ARG A 15 -5.12 10.35 8.67
N ILE A 16 -4.98 9.66 7.54
CA ILE A 16 -4.84 10.32 6.25
C ILE A 16 -6.19 10.89 5.83
N VAL A 17 -6.19 12.17 5.44
CA VAL A 17 -7.37 12.86 4.93
C VAL A 17 -7.11 13.18 3.47
N LEU A 18 -7.89 12.56 2.58
CA LEU A 18 -7.80 12.80 1.15
C LEU A 18 -8.48 14.12 0.78
N ARG A 19 -8.03 14.75 -0.30
CA ARG A 19 -8.66 15.96 -0.82
C ARG A 19 -10.11 15.67 -1.21
N ALA A 20 -11.03 16.56 -0.83
CA ALA A 20 -12.43 16.41 -1.16
C ALA A 20 -12.62 16.45 -2.68
N SER A 21 -13.32 15.46 -3.23
CA SER A 21 -13.71 15.47 -4.64
C SER A 21 -15.08 16.14 -4.78
N ILE A 22 -15.19 17.09 -5.70
CA ILE A 22 -16.43 17.85 -5.93
C ILE A 22 -17.53 16.88 -6.37
N GLY A 23 -18.72 17.01 -5.77
CA GLY A 23 -19.92 16.25 -6.14
C GLY A 23 -20.13 14.92 -5.41
N TYR A 24 -19.25 14.53 -4.45
CA TYR A 24 -19.38 13.27 -3.72
C TYR A 24 -19.23 13.42 -2.20
N ALA A 25 -20.19 12.86 -1.46
CA ALA A 25 -20.08 12.69 -0.02
C ALA A 25 -18.99 11.67 0.34
N ASP A 26 -18.41 11.81 1.53
CA ASP A 26 -17.46 10.88 2.14
C ASP A 26 -16.22 10.56 1.29
N THR A 27 -15.74 11.51 0.49
CA THR A 27 -14.52 11.31 -0.31
C THR A 27 -13.25 11.44 0.51
N THR A 28 -13.24 12.19 1.60
CA THR A 28 -12.01 12.51 2.35
C THR A 28 -11.48 11.35 3.20
N TYR A 29 -12.32 10.35 3.50
CA TYR A 29 -11.94 9.24 4.38
C TYR A 29 -11.31 8.07 3.62
N ILE A 30 -10.17 7.61 4.13
CA ILE A 30 -9.53 6.34 3.85
C ILE A 30 -9.03 5.73 5.16
N ASN A 31 -9.07 4.39 5.29
CA ASN A 31 -8.53 3.71 6.46
C ASN A 31 -7.00 3.60 6.36
N ALA A 32 -6.35 4.72 6.63
CA ALA A 32 -4.90 4.84 6.67
C ALA A 32 -4.47 5.85 7.73
N SER A 33 -3.29 5.64 8.31
CA SER A 33 -2.70 6.51 9.32
C SER A 33 -1.27 6.88 8.95
N SER A 34 -0.91 8.15 9.11
CA SER A 34 0.48 8.59 9.05
C SER A 34 1.22 8.15 10.31
N LEU A 35 2.49 7.75 10.11
CA LEU A 35 3.42 7.37 11.14
C LEU A 35 4.76 8.07 10.86
N LYS A 36 5.30 8.75 11.88
CA LYS A 36 6.64 9.30 11.81
C LYS A 36 7.64 8.18 12.07
N GLY A 37 8.44 7.82 11.07
CA GLY A 37 9.59 6.93 11.25
C GLY A 37 10.86 7.71 11.58
N TYR A 38 11.92 6.98 11.89
CA TYR A 38 13.24 7.56 12.19
C TYR A 38 13.88 8.21 10.96
N PHE A 39 13.96 7.47 9.85
CA PHE A 39 14.57 7.93 8.59
C PHE A 39 13.56 8.47 7.59
N TYR A 40 12.40 7.83 7.48
CA TYR A 40 11.38 8.13 6.47
C TYR A 40 9.99 8.24 7.10
N PRO A 41 9.07 9.02 6.50
CA PRO A 41 7.68 8.96 6.87
C PRO A 41 7.03 7.67 6.35
N TYR A 42 6.06 7.16 7.10
CA TYR A 42 5.32 5.95 6.77
C TYR A 42 3.82 6.22 6.76
N VAL A 43 3.11 5.43 5.96
CA VAL A 43 1.65 5.35 6.01
C VAL A 43 1.27 3.89 6.23
N LEU A 44 0.45 3.66 7.24
CA LEU A 44 -0.14 2.35 7.52
C LEU A 44 -1.56 2.35 6.99
N ALA A 45 -1.84 1.49 6.01
CA ALA A 45 -3.13 1.42 5.37
C ALA A 45 -3.75 0.03 5.51
N GLN A 46 -5.08 -0.02 5.51
CA GLN A 46 -5.81 -1.26 5.31
C GLN A 46 -5.78 -1.65 3.83
N ASP A 47 -5.77 -2.95 3.53
CA ASP A 47 -6.09 -3.44 2.19
C ASP A 47 -7.43 -2.86 1.69
N PRO A 48 -7.50 -2.42 0.42
CA PRO A 48 -8.77 -2.13 -0.23
C PRO A 48 -9.78 -3.28 -0.07
N VAL A 49 -11.05 -2.93 0.07
CA VAL A 49 -12.18 -3.87 0.32
C VAL A 49 -13.19 -3.92 -0.81
N SER A 50 -13.03 -3.05 -1.81
CA SER A 50 -13.94 -2.86 -2.95
C SER A 50 -13.28 -1.96 -4.00
N GLU A 51 -13.84 -1.96 -5.21
CA GLU A 51 -13.40 -1.09 -6.32
C GLU A 51 -13.34 0.40 -5.91
N ASN A 52 -14.33 0.88 -5.15
CA ASN A 52 -14.35 2.25 -4.63
C ASN A 52 -13.13 2.56 -3.74
N THR A 53 -12.78 1.63 -2.86
CA THR A 53 -11.61 1.78 -1.97
C THR A 53 -10.29 1.55 -2.68
N VAL A 54 -10.27 0.77 -3.78
CA VAL A 54 -9.12 0.66 -4.67
C VAL A 54 -8.83 2.01 -5.32
N PHE A 55 -9.86 2.69 -5.83
CA PHE A 55 -9.71 4.04 -6.34
C PHE A 55 -9.22 5.01 -5.26
N ASP A 56 -9.83 5.01 -4.06
CA ASP A 56 -9.39 5.87 -2.96
C ASP A 56 -7.93 5.57 -2.54
N PHE A 57 -7.48 4.31 -2.63
CA PHE A 57 -6.09 3.90 -2.35
C PHE A 57 -5.10 4.46 -3.39
N TRP A 58 -5.41 4.38 -4.68
CA TRP A 58 -4.61 5.02 -5.72
C TRP A 58 -4.61 6.55 -5.62
N ARG A 59 -5.73 7.14 -5.20
CA ARG A 59 -5.78 8.58 -4.94
C ARG A 59 -4.85 8.97 -3.79
N MET A 60 -4.82 8.20 -2.71
CA MET A 60 -3.85 8.38 -1.62
C MET A 60 -2.40 8.30 -2.12
N ILE A 61 -2.08 7.30 -2.94
CA ILE A 61 -0.75 7.13 -3.55
C ILE A 61 -0.35 8.36 -4.36
N SER A 62 -1.27 8.89 -5.19
CA SER A 62 -1.03 10.07 -6.00
C SER A 62 -0.87 11.35 -5.19
N GLU A 63 -1.78 11.60 -4.23
CA GLU A 63 -1.78 12.81 -3.39
C GLU A 63 -0.53 12.90 -2.50
N LEU A 64 -0.03 11.75 -2.03
CA LEU A 64 1.15 11.67 -1.15
C LEU A 64 2.45 11.45 -1.92
N ASN A 65 2.44 11.42 -3.26
CA ASN A 65 3.62 11.15 -4.10
C ASN A 65 4.36 9.85 -3.74
N VAL A 66 3.61 8.78 -3.46
CA VAL A 66 4.17 7.50 -3.02
C VAL A 66 4.83 6.77 -4.20
N THR A 67 6.07 6.33 -4.00
CA THR A 67 6.86 5.55 -4.99
C THR A 67 7.15 4.12 -4.54
N THR A 68 6.81 3.78 -3.30
CA THR A 68 7.15 2.53 -2.62
C THR A 68 5.95 2.03 -1.82
N LEU A 69 5.41 0.86 -2.21
CA LEU A 69 4.35 0.14 -1.49
C LEU A 69 4.92 -1.15 -0.92
N VAL A 70 4.51 -1.51 0.29
CA VAL A 70 4.81 -2.79 0.92
C VAL A 70 3.48 -3.48 1.24
N MET A 71 3.22 -4.58 0.55
CA MET A 71 2.06 -5.44 0.75
C MET A 71 2.46 -6.59 1.67
N LEU A 72 1.82 -6.68 2.83
CA LEU A 72 2.08 -7.74 3.83
C LEU A 72 0.95 -8.79 3.90
N SER A 73 -0.05 -8.67 3.05
CA SER A 73 -1.13 -9.67 2.91
C SER A 73 -0.75 -10.74 1.90
N ASN A 74 -1.23 -11.97 2.10
CA ASN A 74 -1.19 -12.99 1.05
C ASN A 74 -2.03 -12.52 -0.14
N GLU A 75 -1.57 -12.79 -1.37
CA GLU A 75 -2.30 -12.45 -2.58
C GLU A 75 -3.52 -13.35 -2.81
N GLU A 76 -3.46 -14.62 -2.39
CA GLU A 76 -4.55 -15.60 -2.51
C GLU A 76 -5.83 -15.18 -1.79
N ASP A 77 -5.67 -14.30 -0.81
CA ASP A 77 -6.73 -13.74 0.00
C ASP A 77 -7.60 -12.72 -0.75
N TRP A 78 -7.10 -12.14 -1.86
CA TRP A 78 -7.73 -11.00 -2.53
C TRP A 78 -8.80 -11.44 -3.53
N SER A 79 -9.98 -10.83 -3.44
CA SER A 79 -10.99 -10.93 -4.49
C SER A 79 -10.64 -10.03 -5.70
N PRO A 80 -11.15 -10.33 -6.91
CA PRO A 80 -10.88 -9.51 -8.10
C PRO A 80 -11.24 -8.02 -7.93
N SER A 81 -12.28 -7.70 -7.14
CA SER A 81 -12.71 -6.31 -6.90
C SER A 81 -11.87 -5.57 -5.85
N GLU A 82 -11.04 -6.29 -5.10
CA GLU A 82 -10.10 -5.72 -4.13
C GLU A 82 -8.70 -5.52 -4.73
N LYS A 83 -8.31 -6.34 -5.73
CA LYS A 83 -6.98 -6.24 -6.36
C LYS A 83 -6.80 -4.87 -7.00
N TYR A 84 -5.79 -4.14 -6.51
CA TYR A 84 -5.46 -2.79 -6.98
C TYR A 84 -4.37 -2.76 -8.07
N TRP A 85 -3.90 -3.93 -8.52
CA TRP A 85 -2.93 -4.08 -9.61
C TRP A 85 -3.45 -5.07 -10.67
N PRO A 86 -3.04 -4.92 -11.95
CA PRO A 86 -3.25 -5.93 -13.00
C PRO A 86 -2.48 -7.22 -12.69
N SER A 87 -3.01 -8.38 -13.08
CA SER A 87 -2.36 -9.67 -12.78
C SER A 87 -1.34 -10.09 -13.85
N GLU A 88 -1.53 -9.64 -15.09
CA GLU A 88 -0.67 -10.03 -16.21
C GLU A 88 0.33 -8.93 -16.58
N LEU A 89 1.54 -9.32 -17.00
CA LEU A 89 2.57 -8.37 -17.41
C LEU A 89 2.12 -7.58 -18.65
N HIS A 90 2.31 -6.26 -18.61
CA HIS A 90 1.83 -5.25 -19.58
C HIS A 90 0.30 -5.04 -19.61
N GLU A 91 -0.47 -5.76 -18.79
CA GLU A 91 -1.90 -5.55 -18.65
C GLU A 91 -2.19 -4.19 -18.00
N THR A 92 -3.30 -3.60 -18.41
CA THR A 92 -3.80 -2.34 -17.87
C THR A 92 -5.15 -2.56 -17.20
N ALA A 93 -5.25 -2.16 -15.93
CA ALA A 93 -6.50 -2.10 -15.17
C ALA A 93 -6.97 -0.64 -15.06
N VAL A 94 -8.29 -0.44 -15.07
CA VAL A 94 -8.91 0.87 -14.86
C VAL A 94 -9.82 0.77 -13.64
N TYR A 95 -9.54 1.57 -12.62
CA TYR A 95 -10.35 1.65 -11.41
C TYR A 95 -11.10 2.97 -11.40
N GLN A 96 -12.42 2.90 -11.30
CA GLN A 96 -13.29 4.04 -11.53
C GLN A 96 -14.11 4.40 -10.29
N ARG A 97 -14.27 5.70 -10.11
CA ARG A 97 -15.29 6.29 -9.27
C ARG A 97 -15.79 7.50 -10.05
N ALA A 98 -16.73 7.24 -10.97
CA ALA A 98 -17.20 8.22 -11.95
C ALA A 98 -17.44 9.59 -11.28
N PRO A 99 -17.06 10.72 -11.90
CA PRO A 99 -16.44 10.84 -13.22
C PRO A 99 -14.92 10.57 -13.24
N TYR A 100 -14.33 10.21 -12.11
CA TYR A 100 -12.89 9.99 -11.95
C TYR A 100 -12.51 8.54 -12.25
N HIS A 101 -11.27 8.34 -12.69
CA HIS A 101 -10.65 7.03 -12.79
C HIS A 101 -9.14 7.14 -12.65
N VAL A 102 -8.52 6.01 -12.35
CA VAL A 102 -7.08 5.81 -12.44
C VAL A 102 -6.83 4.64 -13.39
N THR A 103 -5.86 4.80 -14.28
CA THR A 103 -5.34 3.73 -15.13
C THR A 103 -4.04 3.23 -14.53
N VAL A 104 -3.89 1.91 -14.36
CA VAL A 104 -2.73 1.27 -13.75
C VAL A 104 -2.23 0.17 -14.68
N GLN A 105 -0.92 0.13 -14.92
CA GLN A 105 -0.29 -0.88 -15.77
C GLN A 105 0.84 -1.58 -15.02
N LEU A 106 0.93 -2.91 -15.20
CA LEU A 106 2.05 -3.70 -14.70
C LEU A 106 3.18 -3.73 -15.73
N ASN A 107 4.31 -3.09 -15.44
CA ASN A 107 5.43 -2.95 -16.38
C ASN A 107 6.59 -3.91 -16.11
N GLY A 108 6.59 -4.57 -14.96
CA GLY A 108 7.66 -5.50 -14.58
C GLY A 108 7.30 -6.25 -13.32
N GLU A 109 7.69 -7.51 -13.27
CA GLU A 109 7.56 -8.36 -12.10
C GLU A 109 8.87 -9.14 -11.90
N GLU A 110 9.40 -9.14 -10.67
CA GLU A 110 10.62 -9.87 -10.31
C GLU A 110 10.36 -10.67 -9.03
N HIS A 111 10.74 -11.94 -9.03
CA HIS A 111 10.52 -12.88 -7.92
C HIS A 111 11.79 -13.02 -7.09
N PHE A 112 11.69 -12.74 -5.79
CA PHE A 112 12.74 -12.95 -4.80
C PHE A 112 12.34 -14.06 -3.83
N PRO A 113 13.28 -14.62 -3.04
CA PRO A 113 12.96 -15.72 -2.13
C PRO A 113 11.83 -15.45 -1.12
N TYR A 114 11.63 -14.19 -0.71
CA TYR A 114 10.69 -13.83 0.36
C TYR A 114 9.64 -12.78 -0.03
N PHE A 115 9.72 -12.25 -1.24
CA PHE A 115 8.78 -11.24 -1.74
C PHE A 115 8.83 -11.18 -3.27
N ILE A 116 7.79 -10.60 -3.87
CA ILE A 116 7.70 -10.28 -5.29
C ILE A 116 7.75 -8.76 -5.43
N THR A 117 8.49 -8.25 -6.41
CA THR A 117 8.45 -6.82 -6.74
C THR A 117 7.66 -6.59 -8.01
N ARG A 118 6.76 -5.61 -8.00
CA ARG A 118 5.99 -5.19 -9.17
C ARG A 118 6.23 -3.72 -9.48
N LYS A 119 6.64 -3.43 -10.71
CA LYS A 119 6.78 -2.07 -11.26
C LYS A 119 5.46 -1.65 -11.87
N LEU A 120 4.72 -0.79 -11.19
CA LEU A 120 3.43 -0.30 -11.63
C LEU A 120 3.58 1.14 -12.14
N SER A 121 3.02 1.44 -13.31
CA SER A 121 2.75 2.83 -13.69
C SER A 121 1.28 3.13 -13.47
N TYR A 122 0.98 4.38 -13.12
CA TYR A 122 -0.40 4.83 -12.99
C TYR A 122 -0.56 6.25 -13.51
N ARG A 123 -1.79 6.58 -13.93
CA ARG A 123 -2.18 7.93 -14.32
C ARG A 123 -3.58 8.21 -13.79
N MET A 124 -3.71 9.23 -12.94
CA MET A 124 -5.03 9.76 -12.59
C MET A 124 -5.60 10.47 -13.82
N LYS A 125 -6.92 10.45 -14.00
CA LYS A 125 -7.58 11.12 -15.15
C LYS A 125 -7.14 12.57 -15.38
N GLU A 126 -6.85 13.30 -14.31
CA GLU A 126 -6.46 14.72 -14.33
C GLU A 126 -4.96 14.94 -14.57
N ASP A 127 -4.14 13.88 -14.48
CA ASP A 127 -2.70 13.97 -14.66
C ASP A 127 -2.31 13.83 -16.13
N ASN A 128 -1.46 14.74 -16.62
CA ASN A 128 -0.88 14.65 -17.96
C ASN A 128 0.27 13.64 -18.06
N VAL A 129 0.86 13.26 -16.92
CA VAL A 129 2.06 12.43 -16.85
C VAL A 129 1.77 11.20 -16.00
N ALA A 130 2.16 10.03 -16.52
CA ALA A 130 2.11 8.79 -15.74
C ALA A 130 3.22 8.80 -14.68
N ARG A 131 2.89 8.37 -13.47
CA ARG A 131 3.82 8.19 -12.36
C ARG A 131 4.11 6.71 -12.17
N SER A 132 5.17 6.38 -11.44
CA SER A 132 5.53 4.99 -11.17
C SER A 132 5.62 4.71 -9.68
N VAL A 133 5.26 3.49 -9.31
CA VAL A 133 5.34 2.97 -7.95
C VAL A 133 5.86 1.54 -8.02
N VAL A 134 6.68 1.14 -7.05
CA VAL A 134 7.07 -0.27 -6.89
C VAL A 134 6.38 -0.84 -5.68
N GLN A 135 5.68 -1.94 -5.88
CA GLN A 135 5.08 -2.75 -4.83
C GLN A 135 6.05 -3.88 -4.47
N PHE A 136 6.31 -4.06 -3.19
CA PHE A 136 6.96 -5.22 -2.61
C PHE A 136 5.90 -6.07 -1.93
N ALA A 137 5.51 -7.19 -2.54
CA ALA A 137 4.54 -8.13 -1.99
C ALA A 137 5.26 -9.23 -1.22
N PHE A 138 5.18 -9.20 0.10
CA PHE A 138 5.82 -10.17 0.97
C PHE A 138 5.11 -11.52 0.90
N THR A 139 5.86 -12.58 0.58
CA THR A 139 5.32 -13.93 0.37
C THR A 139 5.68 -14.90 1.49
N ALA A 140 6.61 -14.53 2.37
CA ALA A 140 7.10 -15.39 3.45
C ALA A 140 6.36 -15.19 4.79
N TRP A 141 5.15 -14.64 4.79
CA TRP A 141 4.34 -14.55 6.02
C TRP A 141 3.70 -15.91 6.31
N PRO A 142 3.95 -16.55 7.47
CA PRO A 142 3.37 -17.86 7.75
C PRO A 142 1.85 -17.72 7.96
N SER A 143 1.06 -18.46 7.19
CA SER A 143 -0.41 -18.44 7.25
C SER A 143 -1.00 -18.89 8.59
N SER A 144 -0.23 -19.61 9.41
CA SER A 144 -0.63 -20.10 10.74
C SER A 144 0.03 -19.38 11.92
N CYS A 145 0.93 -18.41 11.69
CA CYS A 145 1.67 -17.74 12.77
C CYS A 145 1.42 -16.23 12.78
N VAL A 146 1.25 -15.69 13.98
CA VAL A 146 1.11 -14.23 14.20
C VAL A 146 2.44 -13.50 13.98
N VAL A 147 3.57 -14.21 14.08
CA VAL A 147 4.94 -13.69 13.92
C VAL A 147 5.80 -14.72 13.17
N PRO A 148 6.65 -14.30 12.21
CA PRO A 148 7.64 -15.19 11.59
C PRO A 148 8.61 -15.80 12.60
N THR A 149 8.99 -17.07 12.42
CA THR A 149 9.96 -17.77 13.27
C THR A 149 11.41 -17.35 13.02
N SER A 150 11.67 -16.67 11.90
CA SER A 150 12.96 -16.07 11.55
C SER A 150 12.75 -14.61 11.14
N SER A 151 13.68 -13.73 11.54
CA SER A 151 13.69 -12.34 11.13
C SER A 151 14.31 -12.13 9.74
N GLU A 152 15.04 -13.11 9.19
CA GLU A 152 15.75 -12.99 7.91
C GLU A 152 14.85 -12.56 6.73
N PRO A 153 13.66 -13.15 6.50
CA PRO A 153 12.79 -12.72 5.41
C PRO A 153 12.37 -11.26 5.51
N LEU A 154 12.07 -10.81 6.73
CA LEU A 154 11.65 -9.43 6.99
C LEU A 154 12.81 -8.46 6.85
N LEU A 155 14.00 -8.82 7.36
CA LEU A 155 15.22 -8.01 7.20
C LEU A 155 15.60 -7.86 5.73
N SER A 156 15.49 -8.93 4.93
CA SER A 156 15.74 -8.90 3.50
C SER A 156 14.80 -7.94 2.76
N LEU A 157 13.49 -8.03 3.05
CA LEU A 157 12.49 -7.10 2.51
C LEU A 157 12.82 -5.65 2.89
N VAL A 158 13.09 -5.40 4.18
CA VAL A 158 13.35 -4.05 4.71
C VAL A 158 14.60 -3.45 4.09
N GLY A 159 15.68 -4.23 3.95
CA GLY A 159 16.90 -3.79 3.26
C GLY A 159 16.62 -3.30 1.85
N ARG A 160 15.82 -4.04 1.07
CA ARG A 160 15.46 -3.66 -0.30
C ARG A 160 14.53 -2.45 -0.39
N VAL A 161 13.58 -2.33 0.53
CA VAL A 161 12.69 -1.16 0.61
C VAL A 161 13.50 0.10 0.93
N LEU A 162 14.42 0.04 1.89
CA LEU A 162 15.24 1.18 2.29
C LEU A 162 16.28 1.54 1.22
N GLU A 163 16.90 0.55 0.56
CA GLU A 163 17.80 0.76 -0.58
C GLU A 163 17.09 1.52 -1.71
N ARG A 164 15.84 1.14 -2.03
CA ARG A 164 15.05 1.85 -3.03
C ARG A 164 14.71 3.27 -2.57
N GLN A 165 14.21 3.41 -1.35
CA GLN A 165 13.73 4.69 -0.84
C GLN A 165 14.85 5.74 -0.77
N SER A 166 16.07 5.32 -0.39
CA SER A 166 17.23 6.22 -0.31
C SER A 166 17.66 6.77 -1.67
N GLY A 167 17.39 6.04 -2.76
CA GLY A 167 17.62 6.49 -4.13
C GLY A 167 16.60 7.50 -4.66
N LEU A 168 15.55 7.83 -3.89
CA LEU A 168 14.43 8.66 -4.31
C LEU A 168 14.17 9.79 -3.30
N PRO A 169 15.01 10.84 -3.24
CA PRO A 169 14.93 11.89 -2.21
C PRO A 169 13.62 12.67 -2.21
N ASP A 170 12.97 12.83 -3.37
CA ASP A 170 11.71 13.56 -3.51
C ASP A 170 10.46 12.67 -3.35
N SER A 171 10.65 11.39 -3.00
CA SER A 171 9.53 10.48 -2.82
C SER A 171 8.75 10.74 -1.54
N GLY A 172 7.45 10.49 -1.61
CA GLY A 172 6.56 10.50 -0.47
C GLY A 172 6.81 9.38 0.54
N PRO A 173 5.88 9.18 1.49
CA PRO A 173 6.02 8.15 2.50
C PRO A 173 6.03 6.74 1.91
N ILE A 174 6.67 5.82 2.61
CA ILE A 174 6.53 4.39 2.34
C ILE A 174 5.14 3.96 2.85
N VAL A 175 4.31 3.41 1.98
CA VAL A 175 3.01 2.86 2.37
C VAL A 175 3.19 1.39 2.69
N LEU A 176 2.90 0.99 3.92
CA LEU A 176 2.72 -0.40 4.31
C LEU A 176 1.23 -0.67 4.42
N HIS A 177 0.75 -1.75 3.81
CA HIS A 177 -0.63 -2.17 3.96
C HIS A 177 -0.76 -3.66 4.22
N CYS A 178 -1.82 -4.01 4.93
CA CYS A 178 -2.19 -5.38 5.20
C CYS A 178 -3.68 -5.53 5.49
N ARG A 179 -4.15 -6.77 5.52
CA ARG A 179 -5.55 -7.12 5.74
C ARG A 179 -5.99 -6.86 7.18
N PHE A 180 -5.07 -7.03 8.13
CA PHE A 180 -5.29 -6.89 9.57
C PHE A 180 -4.29 -5.90 10.19
N VAL A 181 -4.51 -4.60 9.96
CA VAL A 181 -3.58 -3.52 10.39
C VAL A 181 -3.21 -3.60 11.87
N LYS A 182 -4.14 -4.04 12.74
CA LYS A 182 -3.86 -4.23 14.18
C LYS A 182 -2.85 -5.33 14.48
N ALA A 183 -2.91 -6.46 13.78
CA ALA A 183 -2.02 -7.60 14.03
C ALA A 183 -0.60 -7.31 13.54
N VAL A 184 -0.49 -6.65 12.39
CA VAL A 184 0.80 -6.24 11.82
C VAL A 184 1.44 -5.11 12.61
N LEU A 185 0.66 -4.14 13.12
CA LEU A 185 1.22 -3.16 14.06
C LEU A 185 1.79 -3.84 15.30
N LEU A 186 1.07 -4.78 15.90
CA LEU A 186 1.56 -5.50 17.09
C LEU A 186 2.83 -6.31 16.80
N SER A 187 2.94 -6.94 15.62
CA SER A 187 4.10 -7.74 15.22
C SER A 187 5.29 -6.91 14.73
N LEU A 188 5.05 -5.79 14.03
CA LEU A 188 6.07 -4.80 13.68
C LEU A 188 6.57 -4.07 14.92
N PHE A 189 5.71 -3.72 15.89
CA PHE A 189 6.16 -3.11 17.15
C PHE A 189 6.97 -4.06 18.03
N THR A 190 6.70 -5.37 17.98
CA THR A 190 7.49 -6.37 18.73
C THR A 190 8.76 -6.80 18.01
N SER A 191 8.75 -6.91 16.67
CA SER A 191 9.88 -7.45 15.89
C SER A 191 10.77 -6.38 15.22
N MET A 192 10.24 -5.19 14.95
CA MET A 192 10.91 -4.13 14.15
C MET A 192 11.18 -2.83 14.93
N ARG A 193 11.20 -2.90 16.26
CA ARG A 193 11.55 -1.80 17.16
C ARG A 193 12.94 -1.19 16.94
N VAL A 194 13.77 -1.79 16.08
CA VAL A 194 15.18 -1.40 15.86
C VAL A 194 15.40 -0.77 14.48
N ILE A 195 14.45 -0.85 13.53
CA ILE A 195 14.70 -0.44 12.12
C ILE A 195 13.69 0.59 11.60
N LEU A 196 12.47 0.66 12.16
CA LEU A 196 11.45 1.63 11.75
C LEU A 196 11.24 2.78 12.75
N PHE A 197 11.75 2.65 13.98
CA PHE A 197 11.57 3.59 15.09
C PHE A 197 12.88 3.90 15.79
#